data_AF-F4RLD1-F1
#
_entry.id   AF-F4RLD1-F1
#
_cell.length_a   1.000
_cell.length_b   1.000
_cell.length_c   1.000
_cell.angle_alpha   90.00
_cell.angle_beta   90.00
_cell.angle_gamma   90.00
#
_symmetry.space_group_name_H-M   'P 1'
#
loop_
_entity.id
_entity.type
_entity.pdbx_description
1 polymer ?
#
loop_
_entity_poly.entity_id
_entity_poly.type
_entity_poly.pdbx_seq_one_letter_code
_entity_poly.pdbx_strand_id
1 'polypeptide(L)' 'AGVGNLGLKDQRLATKWVQKYISEFGGDPSKVTIFGESSGAIAVSYHLLINNGDNEGLFRAAICESGS' A
#
# COMPACT_ATOMS: atom_id res chain seq x y z
N ALA A 1 6.28 4.90 25.52
CA ALA A 1 5.14 5.18 24.63
C ALA A 1 5.28 4.31 23.39
N GLY A 2 4.29 3.46 23.11
CA GLY A 2 4.37 2.41 22.10
C GLY A 2 4.28 2.94 20.67
N VAL A 3 4.80 2.16 19.72
CA VAL A 3 4.73 2.47 18.29
C VAL A 3 3.28 2.37 17.81
N GLY A 4 2.70 3.46 17.33
CA GLY A 4 1.35 3.49 16.75
C GLY A 4 1.29 2.96 15.31
N ASN A 5 0.07 2.72 14.83
CA ASN A 5 -0.25 2.35 13.45
C ASN A 5 0.45 1.08 12.94
N LEU A 6 0.67 0.09 13.80
CA LEU A 6 1.39 -1.15 13.44
C LEU A 6 0.77 -1.86 12.22
N GLY A 7 -0.56 -1.99 12.16
CA GLY A 7 -1.21 -2.60 11.00
C GLY A 7 -0.96 -1.86 9.68
N LEU A 8 -0.91 -0.52 9.68
CA LEU A 8 -0.55 0.26 8.48
C LEU A 8 0.93 0.06 8.12
N LYS A 9 1.81 -0.11 9.12
CA LYS A 9 3.23 -0.43 8.88
C LYS A 9 3.41 -1.83 8.30
N ASP A 10 2.64 -2.79 8.78
CA ASP A 10 2.63 -4.16 8.25
C ASP A 10 2.19 -4.17 6.78
N GLN A 11 1.14 -3.42 6.44
CA GLN A 11 0.72 -3.25 5.05
C GLN A 11 1.82 -2.61 4.18
N ARG A 12 2.51 -1.57 4.66
CA ARG A 12 3.61 -0.95 3.91
C ARG A 12 4.79 -1.90 3.72
N LEU A 13 5.08 -2.72 4.73
CA LEU A 13 6.07 -3.80 4.63
C LEU A 13 5.64 -4.84 3.58
N ALA A 14 4.37 -5.22 3.54
CA ALA A 14 3.83 -6.12 2.53
C ALA A 14 3.97 -5.53 1.12
N THR A 15 3.68 -4.25 0.91
CA THR A 15 3.88 -3.61 -0.41
C THR A 15 5.35 -3.56 -0.81
N LYS A 16 6.27 -3.32 0.14
CA LYS A 16 7.72 -3.42 -0.10
C LYS A 16 8.14 -4.83 -0.51
N TRP A 17 7.56 -5.85 0.11
CA TRP A 17 7.79 -7.24 -0.27
C TRP A 17 7.29 -7.51 -1.70
N VAL A 18 6.08 -7.06 -2.04
CA VAL A 18 5.54 -7.18 -3.41
C VAL A 18 6.50 -6.51 -4.39
N GLN A 19 6.89 -5.25 -4.17
CA GLN A 19 7.84 -4.56 -5.05
C GLN A 19 9.15 -5.32 -5.24
N LYS A 20 9.68 -5.92 -4.17
CA LYS A 20 10.94 -6.65 -4.22
C LYS A 20 10.86 -7.97 -4.98
N TYR A 21 9.73 -8.66 -4.92
CA TYR A 21 9.65 -10.07 -5.35
C TYR A 21 8.65 -10.34 -6.47
N ILE A 22 7.75 -9.41 -6.81
CA ILE A 22 6.66 -9.71 -7.76
C ILE A 22 7.18 -10.07 -9.16
N SER A 23 8.38 -9.61 -9.54
CA SER A 23 9.05 -10.01 -10.79
C SER A 23 9.35 -11.50 -10.87
N GLU A 24 9.66 -12.14 -9.74
CA GLU A 24 9.92 -13.59 -9.65
C GLU A 24 8.65 -14.42 -9.90
N PHE A 25 7.47 -13.79 -9.78
CA PHE A 25 6.16 -14.38 -10.06
C PHE A 25 5.60 -13.93 -11.42
N GLY A 26 6.40 -13.27 -12.26
CA GLY A 26 5.99 -12.78 -13.58
C GLY A 26 5.19 -11.48 -13.58
N GLY A 27 5.07 -10.80 -12.44
CA GLY A 27 4.45 -9.48 -12.37
C GLY A 27 5.42 -8.35 -12.71
N ASP A 28 4.86 -7.22 -13.15
CA ASP A 28 5.62 -6.00 -13.44
C ASP A 28 5.57 -5.07 -12.22
N PRO A 29 6.68 -4.83 -11.50
CA PRO A 29 6.70 -3.98 -10.31
C PRO A 29 6.24 -2.54 -10.60
N SER A 30 6.39 -2.06 -11.84
CA SER A 30 5.90 -0.75 -12.24
C SER A 30 4.36 -0.69 -12.33
N LYS A 31 3.67 -1.82 -12.49
CA LYS A 31 2.22 -1.91 -12.71
C LYS A 31 1.41 -2.33 -11.48
N VAL A 32 2.02 -2.34 -10.30
CA VAL A 32 1.32 -2.70 -9.05
C VAL A 32 0.21 -1.69 -8.75
N THR A 33 -1.00 -2.18 -8.51
CA THR A 33 -2.17 -1.41 -8.05
C THR A 33 -2.61 -1.95 -6.69
N ILE A 34 -2.78 -1.07 -5.70
CA ILE A 34 -3.35 -1.45 -4.41
C ILE A 34 -4.87 -1.26 -4.43
N PHE A 35 -5.59 -2.19 -3.82
CA PHE A 35 -7.04 -2.17 -3.68
C PHE A 35 -7.39 -2.45 -2.22
N GLY A 36 -8.41 -1.77 -1.71
CA GLY A 36 -8.96 -2.05 -0.38
C GLY A 36 -10.44 -1.76 -0.30
N GLU A 37 -11.15 -2.60 0.45
CA GLU A 37 -12.59 -2.50 0.75
C GLU A 37 -12.81 -2.09 2.21
N SER A 38 -13.82 -1.27 2.50
CA SER A 38 -14.19 -0.84 3.86
C SER A 38 -12.99 -0.24 4.61
N SER A 39 -12.57 -0.84 5.72
CA SER A 39 -11.36 -0.44 6.46
C SER A 39 -10.08 -0.50 5.61
N GLY A 40 -10.05 -1.36 4.59
CA GLY A 40 -8.98 -1.44 3.60
C GLY A 40 -8.95 -0.22 2.68
N ALA A 41 -10.11 0.33 2.29
CA ALA A 41 -10.16 1.56 1.50
C ALA A 41 -9.60 2.75 2.30
N ILE A 42 -9.92 2.84 3.59
CA ILE A 42 -9.34 3.84 4.50
C ILE A 42 -7.82 3.65 4.59
N ALA A 43 -7.35 2.41 4.68
CA ALA A 43 -5.93 2.09 4.71
C ALA A 43 -5.21 2.48 3.41
N VAL A 44 -5.80 2.20 2.24
CA VAL A 44 -5.30 2.67 0.93
C VAL A 44 -5.21 4.19 0.90
N SER A 45 -6.22 4.91 1.39
CA SER A 45 -6.19 6.37 1.52
C SER A 45 -5.04 6.85 2.42
N TYR A 46 -4.74 6.17 3.52
CA TYR A 46 -3.55 6.50 4.32
C TYR A 46 -2.23 6.27 3.57
N HIS A 47 -2.11 5.20 2.77
CA HIS A 47 -0.91 4.97 1.97
C HIS A 47 -0.69 5.99 0.86
N LEU A 48 -1.76 6.64 0.38
CA LEU A 48 -1.69 7.78 -0.54
C LEU A 48 -1.21 9.08 0.14
N LEU A 49 -1.36 9.22 1.46
CA LEU A 49 -1.08 10.46 2.19
C LEU A 49 0.20 10.40 3.04
N ILE A 50 0.61 9.21 3.47
CA ILE A 50 1.84 8.99 4.23
C ILE A 50 3.04 9.60 3.49
N ASN A 51 4.02 10.09 4.27
CA ASN A 51 5.23 10.76 3.76
C ASN A 51 4.93 11.95 2.82
N ASN A 52 3.92 12.76 3.17
CA ASN A 52 3.49 13.91 2.36
C ASN A 52 3.09 13.52 0.93
N GLY A 53 2.48 12.35 0.77
CA GLY A 53 2.05 11.82 -0.53
C GLY A 53 3.13 11.08 -1.31
N ASP A 54 4.33 10.91 -0.76
CA ASP A 54 5.36 10.06 -1.36
C ASP A 54 5.09 8.57 -1.08
N ASN A 55 4.63 7.88 -2.11
CA ASN A 55 4.37 6.45 -2.05
C ASN A 55 5.63 5.57 -2.17
N GLU A 56 6.83 6.14 -2.22
CA GLU A 56 8.13 5.45 -2.33
C GLU A 56 8.23 4.56 -3.59
N GLY A 57 7.42 4.82 -4.63
CA GLY A 57 7.32 3.97 -5.82
C GLY A 57 6.68 2.61 -5.55
N LEU A 58 5.95 2.46 -4.43
CA LEU A 58 5.44 1.16 -3.99
C LEU A 58 4.22 0.66 -4.78
N PHE A 59 3.49 1.56 -5.42
CA PHE A 59 2.35 1.24 -6.28
C PHE A 59 2.14 2.38 -7.29
N ARG A 60 1.56 2.05 -8.44
CA ARG A 60 1.23 3.01 -9.51
C ARG A 60 -0.19 3.56 -9.37
N ALA A 61 -1.11 2.77 -8.84
CA ALA A 61 -2.52 3.15 -8.73
C ALA A 61 -3.14 2.59 -7.44
N ALA A 62 -4.29 3.17 -7.07
CA ALA A 62 -5.03 2.84 -5.88
C ALA A 62 -6.53 2.79 -6.18
N ILE A 63 -7.24 1.85 -5.55
CA ILE A 63 -8.69 1.74 -5.60
C ILE A 63 -9.20 1.68 -4.15
N CYS A 64 -10.03 2.66 -3.78
CA CYS A 64 -10.70 2.74 -2.49
C CYS A 64 -12.16 2.37 -2.68
N GLU A 65 -12.58 1.21 -2.19
CA GLU A 65 -13.94 0.73 -2.34
C GLU A 65 -14.68 0.78 -0.99
N SER A 66 -15.79 1.52 -0.94
CA SER A 66 -16.68 1.55 0.22
C SER A 66 -16.04 1.96 1.56
N GLY A 67 -15.08 2.90 1.54
CA GLY A 67 -14.52 3.54 2.76
C GLY A 67 -14.30 5.04 2.59
N SER A 68 -14.35 5.78 3.70
CA SER A 68 -14.31 7.25 3.76
C SER A 68 -13.45 7.75 4.91
#